data_AF-A0A848YAL6-F1
#
_entry.id   AF-A0A848YAL6-F1
#
_cell.length_a   1.000
_cell.length_b   1.000
_cell.length_c   1.000
_cell.angle_alpha   90.00
_cell.angle_beta   90.00
_cell.angle_gamma   90.00
#
_symmetry.space_group_name_H-M   'P 1'
#
loop_
_entity.id
_entity.type
_entity.pdbx_description
1 polymer ?
#
loop_
_entity_poly.entity_id
_entity_poly.type
_entity_poly.pdbx_seq_one_letter_code
_entity_poly.pdbx_strand_id
1 'polypeptide(L)' 'MSVLTQEQTEQFWRDGFLMVEDAVTGSELAGLRDVFAGWVDESRKHDNDYGET' A
#
# COMPACT_ATOMS: atom_id res chain seq x y z
N MET A 1 -13.96 3.54 -2.29
CA MET A 1 -13.12 3.83 -3.47
C MET A 1 -13.93 4.61 -4.48
N SER A 2 -13.46 5.81 -4.85
CA SER A 2 -14.01 6.55 -5.98
C SER A 2 -13.52 5.94 -7.29
N VAL A 3 -14.34 6.02 -8.32
CA VAL A 3 -13.95 5.70 -9.70
C VAL A 3 -13.09 6.87 -10.22
N LEU A 4 -11.99 6.57 -10.93
CA LEU A 4 -11.16 7.60 -11.57
C LEU A 4 -11.98 8.38 -12.60
N THR A 5 -11.73 9.69 -12.68
CA THR A 5 -12.30 10.50 -13.76
C THR A 5 -11.73 10.09 -15.12
N GLN A 6 -12.40 10.47 -16.21
CA GLN A 6 -11.90 10.22 -17.56
C GLN A 6 -10.55 10.90 -17.80
N GLU A 7 -10.39 12.13 -17.31
CA GLU A 7 -9.13 12.88 -17.42
C GLU A 7 -7.97 12.17 -16.68
N GLN A 8 -8.23 11.67 -15.47
CA GLN A 8 -7.25 10.88 -14.72
C GLN A 8 -6.90 9.56 -15.42
N THR A 9 -7.89 8.93 -16.05
CA THR A 9 -7.69 7.70 -16.83
C THR A 9 -6.80 7.97 -18.04
N GLU A 10 -7.08 9.05 -18.79
CA GLU A 10 -6.27 9.48 -19.92
C GLU A 10 -4.85 9.87 -19.49
N GLN A 11 -4.72 10.56 -18.36
CA GLN A 11 -3.40 10.88 -17.78
C GLN A 11 -2.59 9.62 -17.49
N PHE A 12 -3.19 8.62 -16.83
CA PHE A 12 -2.52 7.35 -16.57
C PHE A 12 -2.02 6.69 -17.86
N TRP A 13 -2.84 6.67 -18.92
CA TRP A 13 -2.44 6.10 -20.21
C TRP A 13 -1.30 6.86 -20.90
N ARG A 14 -1.25 8.19 -20.76
CA ARG A 14 -0.16 9.01 -21.33
C ARG A 14 1.12 8.93 -20.51
N ASP A 15 1.01 9.00 -19.20
CA ASP A 15 2.14 9.24 -18.30
C ASP A 15 2.66 7.92 -17.68
N GLY A 16 1.87 6.84 -17.74
CA GLY A 16 2.18 5.53 -17.16
C GLY A 16 1.97 5.44 -15.65
N PHE A 17 1.58 6.55 -15.01
CA PHE A 17 1.24 6.62 -13.59
C PHE A 17 0.20 7.72 -13.33
N LEU A 18 -0.40 7.69 -12.15
CA LEU A 18 -1.30 8.73 -11.67
C LEU A 18 -1.08 8.95 -10.18
N MET A 19 -1.02 10.21 -9.76
CA MET A 19 -1.04 10.57 -8.34
C MET A 19 -2.49 10.80 -7.91
N VAL A 20 -2.94 10.06 -6.91
CA VAL A 20 -4.30 10.18 -6.35
C VAL A 20 -4.17 10.59 -4.88
N GLU A 21 -4.59 11.81 -4.59
CA GLU A 21 -4.68 12.31 -3.22
C GLU A 21 -5.75 11.55 -2.44
N ASP A 22 -5.49 11.32 -1.15
CA ASP A 22 -6.42 10.63 -0.23
C ASP A 22 -6.98 9.30 -0.77
N ALA A 23 -6.15 8.55 -1.51
CA ALA A 23 -6.52 7.26 -2.09
C ALA A 23 -6.98 6.22 -1.05
N VAL A 24 -6.58 6.41 0.21
CA VAL A 24 -7.04 5.66 1.38
C VAL A 24 -7.57 6.63 2.43
N THR A 25 -8.60 6.21 3.15
CA THR A 25 -9.08 6.93 4.32
C THR A 25 -8.05 6.88 5.46
N GLY A 26 -8.12 7.83 6.39
CA GLY A 26 -7.27 7.83 7.57
C GLY A 26 -7.39 6.55 8.42
N SER A 27 -8.60 5.97 8.48
CA SER A 27 -8.84 4.70 9.17
C SER A 27 -8.20 3.50 8.46
N GLU A 28 -8.26 3.44 7.13
CA GLU A 28 -7.60 2.38 6.36
C GLU A 28 -6.08 2.48 6.49
N LEU A 29 -5.53 3.71 6.43
CA LEU A 29 -4.10 3.94 6.64
C LEU A 29 -3.64 3.55 8.05
N ALA A 30 -4.44 3.85 9.08
CA ALA A 30 -4.16 3.43 10.44
C ALA A 30 -4.15 1.89 10.55
N GLY A 31 -5.15 1.22 10.00
CA GLY A 31 -5.20 -0.25 10.00
C GLY A 31 -4.01 -0.91 9.30
N LEU A 32 -3.56 -0.34 8.16
CA LEU A 32 -2.34 -0.83 7.48
C LEU A 32 -1.09 -0.69 8.36
N ARG A 33 -0.96 0.41 9.12
CA ARG A 33 0.17 0.62 10.05
C ARG A 33 0.17 -0.43 11.15
N ASP A 34 -0.98 -0.74 11.70
CA ASP A 34 -1.12 -1.75 12.77
C ASP A 34 -0.73 -3.14 12.29
N VAL A 35 -1.16 -3.52 11.08
CA VAL A 35 -0.80 -4.80 10.45
C VAL A 35 0.71 -4.90 10.27
N PHE A 36 1.35 -3.86 9.72
CA PHE A 36 2.80 -3.84 9.51
C PHE A 36 3.59 -3.87 10.83
N ALA A 37 3.10 -3.16 11.87
CA ALA A 37 3.70 -3.24 13.19
C ALA A 37 3.66 -4.67 13.75
N GLY A 38 2.53 -5.36 13.58
CA GLY A 38 2.39 -6.77 13.96
C GLY A 38 3.39 -7.68 13.25
N TRP A 39 3.58 -7.50 11.93
CA TRP A 39 4.58 -8.26 11.18
C TRP A 39 6.01 -7.99 11.63
N VAL A 40 6.34 -6.74 11.98
CA VAL A 40 7.66 -6.40 12.52
C VAL A 40 7.89 -7.10 13.87
N ASP A 41 6.89 -7.08 14.75
CA ASP A 41 6.98 -7.73 16.07
C ASP A 41 7.06 -9.26 15.96
N GLU A 42 6.39 -9.85 14.97
CA GLU A 42 6.51 -11.27 14.66
C GLU A 42 7.90 -11.60 14.08
N SER A 43 8.34 -10.84 13.08
CA SER A 43 9.63 -11.04 12.40
C SER A 43 10.81 -11.00 13.38
N ARG A 44 10.77 -10.13 14.40
CA ARG A 44 11.79 -10.05 15.47
C ARG A 44 11.97 -11.33 16.27
N LYS A 45 11.05 -12.29 16.20
CA LYS A 45 11.13 -13.58 16.90
C LYS A 45 11.82 -14.66 16.07
N HIS A 46 12.22 -14.35 14.83
CA HIS A 46 12.93 -15.25 13.96
C HIS A 46 14.42 -14.90 13.93
N ASP A 47 15.27 -15.90 14.15
CA ASP A 47 16.73 -15.74 14.21
C ASP A 47 17.45 -16.16 12.91
N ASN A 48 16.71 -16.57 11.89
CA ASN A 48 17.23 -17.01 10.59
C ASN A 48 16.45 -16.37 9.44
N ASP A 49 17.10 -16.25 8.28
CA ASP A 49 16.49 -15.70 7.07
C ASP A 49 15.31 -16.56 6.59
N TYR A 50 14.36 -15.91 5.91
CA TYR A 50 13.21 -16.59 5.30
C TYR A 50 13.62 -17.23 3.96
N GLY A 51 13.44 -18.54 3.82
CA GLY A 51 13.66 -19.29 2.59
C GLY A 51 14.35 -20.64 2.81
N GLU A 52 14.49 -21.43 1.74
CA GLU A 52 15.27 -22.66 1.68
C GLU A 52 16.37 -22.52 0.60
N THR A 53 17.52 -23.16 0.81
CA THR A 53 18.69 -23.15 -0.11
C THR A 53 18.73 -24.37 -1.03
#